data_AF-A0A7C5UEJ6-F1
#
_entry.id   AF-A0A7C5UEJ6-F1
#
_cell.length_a   1.000
_cell.length_b   1.000
_cell.length_c   1.000
_cell.angle_alpha   90.00
_cell.angle_beta   90.00
_cell.angle_gamma   90.00
#
_symmetry.space_group_name_H-M   'P 1'
#
loop_
_entity.id
_entity.type
_entity.pdbx_description
1 polymer ?
#
loop_
_entity_poly.entity_id
_entity_poly.type
_entity_poly.pdbx_seq_one_letter_code
_entity_poly.pdbx_strand_id
1 'polypeptide(L)' 'LGLNETFADYEEKVAEYLSWGVRLIWLVDPNTETVMVIRQNGERQVLKGKDVLSGEDVVPGFKIRVKTIFA' A
#
# COMPACT_ATOMS: atom_id res chain seq x y z
N LEU A 1 0.44 -6.74 -6.96
CA LEU A 1 -0.65 -7.64 -7.34
C LEU A 1 -0.24 -8.36 -8.61
N GLY A 2 -0.57 -9.63 -8.75
CA GLY A 2 -0.39 -10.38 -9.99
C GLY A 2 -1.34 -9.92 -11.10
N LEU A 3 -1.16 -10.47 -12.29
CA LEU A 3 -2.08 -10.27 -13.41
C LEU A 3 -3.44 -10.89 -13.05
N ASN A 4 -4.51 -10.09 -13.11
CA ASN A 4 -5.89 -10.43 -12.70
C ASN A 4 -6.18 -10.49 -11.19
N GLU A 5 -5.24 -10.08 -10.34
CA GLU A 5 -5.53 -9.89 -8.92
C GLU A 5 -5.93 -8.44 -8.65
N THR A 6 -6.85 -8.27 -7.71
CA THR A 6 -7.38 -7.00 -7.22
C THR A 6 -7.02 -6.82 -5.74
N PHE A 7 -7.26 -5.63 -5.18
CA PHE A 7 -7.10 -5.44 -3.73
C PHE A 7 -8.02 -6.36 -2.91
N ALA A 8 -9.20 -6.69 -3.44
CA ALA A 8 -10.17 -7.55 -2.76
C ALA A 8 -9.61 -8.96 -2.51
N ASP A 9 -8.74 -9.45 -3.39
CA ASP A 9 -8.13 -10.78 -3.27
C ASP A 9 -7.11 -10.86 -2.12
N TYR A 10 -6.74 -9.72 -1.53
CA TYR A 10 -5.77 -9.63 -0.44
C TYR A 10 -6.39 -9.24 0.91
N GLU A 11 -7.72 -9.08 0.99
CA GLU A 11 -8.40 -8.63 2.22
C GLU A 11 -8.12 -9.55 3.42
N GLU A 12 -8.12 -10.87 3.22
CA GLU A 12 -7.82 -11.84 4.28
C GLU A 12 -6.39 -11.69 4.79
N LYS A 13 -5.41 -11.57 3.88
CA LYS A 13 -4.00 -11.36 4.23
C LYS A 13 -3.78 -10.03 4.94
N VAL A 14 -4.47 -8.98 4.50
CA VAL A 14 -4.44 -7.67 5.15
C VAL A 14 -4.93 -7.80 6.59
N ALA A 15 -6.08 -8.44 6.81
CA ALA A 15 -6.62 -8.65 8.15
C ALA A 15 -5.67 -9.48 9.03
N GLU A 16 -5.09 -10.55 8.47
CA GLU A 16 -4.10 -11.39 9.16
C GLU A 16 -2.88 -10.56 9.60
N TYR A 17 -2.28 -9.79 8.70
CA TYR A 17 -1.12 -8.95 9.02
C TYR A 17 -1.43 -7.86 10.04
N LEU A 18 -2.59 -7.22 9.94
CA LEU A 18 -3.04 -6.26 10.95
C LEU A 18 -3.22 -6.95 12.31
N SER A 19 -3.73 -8.18 12.35
CA SER A 19 -3.88 -8.97 13.59
C SER A 19 -2.55 -9.31 14.25
N TRP A 20 -1.47 -9.42 13.47
CA TRP A 20 -0.11 -9.63 13.96
C TRP A 20 0.60 -8.33 14.37
N GLY A 21 -0.08 -7.19 14.29
CA GLY A 21 0.45 -5.88 14.70
C GLY A 21 1.26 -5.17 13.62
N VAL A 22 1.14 -5.56 12.35
CA VAL A 22 1.73 -4.78 11.24
C VAL A 22 1.08 -3.39 11.23
N ARG A 23 1.91 -2.35 11.23
CA ARG A 23 1.45 -0.96 11.38
C ARG A 23 1.13 -0.27 10.06
N LEU A 24 1.78 -0.71 8.98
CA LEU A 24 1.69 -0.12 7.65
C LEU A 24 1.85 -1.21 6.59
N ILE A 25 0.86 -1.34 5.72
CA ILE A 25 0.85 -2.26 4.58
C ILE A 25 0.71 -1.44 3.31
N TRP A 26 1.51 -1.77 2.29
CA TRP A 26 1.38 -1.22 0.95
C TRP A 26 1.02 -2.34 -0.02
N LEU A 27 -0.19 -2.29 -0.58
CA LEU A 27 -0.55 -3.11 -1.73
C LEU A 27 -0.27 -2.32 -3.00
N VAL A 28 0.70 -2.78 -3.78
CA VAL A 28 1.11 -2.18 -5.05
C VAL A 28 0.37 -2.88 -6.19
N ASP A 29 -0.38 -2.13 -6.99
CA ASP A 29 -1.07 -2.63 -8.18
C ASP A 29 -0.44 -2.00 -9.45
N PRO A 30 0.41 -2.76 -10.17
CA PRO A 30 1.01 -2.30 -11.43
C PRO A 30 -0.02 -2.13 -12.57
N ASN A 31 -1.16 -2.82 -12.52
CA ASN A 31 -2.15 -2.75 -13.60
C ASN A 31 -2.86 -1.39 -13.62
N THR A 32 -3.06 -0.80 -12.43
CA THR A 32 -3.70 0.51 -12.26
C THR A 32 -2.71 1.61 -11.88
N GLU A 33 -1.41 1.29 -11.78
CA GLU A 33 -0.35 2.17 -11.28
C GLU A 33 -0.72 2.86 -9.95
N THR A 34 -1.30 2.08 -9.04
CA THR A 34 -1.74 2.58 -7.73
C THR A 34 -1.07 1.85 -6.57
N VAL A 35 -1.01 2.53 -5.43
CA VAL A 35 -0.59 1.94 -4.15
C VAL A 35 -1.69 2.19 -3.14
N MET A 36 -2.26 1.11 -2.58
CA MET A 36 -3.15 1.17 -1.43
C MET A 36 -2.31 1.12 -0.15
N VAL A 37 -2.37 2.19 0.64
CA VAL A 37 -1.78 2.27 1.96
C VAL A 37 -2.84 1.87 2.97
N ILE A 38 -2.54 0.88 3.81
CA ILE A 38 -3.42 0.42 4.90
C ILE A 38 -2.66 0.58 6.21
N ARG A 39 -3.25 1.29 7.18
CA ARG A 39 -2.67 1.56 8.49
C ARG A 39 -3.21 0.61 9.55
N GLN A 40 -2.54 0.54 10.70
CA GLN A 40 -2.92 -0.34 11.82
C GLN A 40 -4.38 -0.16 12.28
N ASN A 41 -4.89 1.07 12.24
CA ASN A 41 -6.26 1.41 12.60
C ASN A 41 -7.30 1.02 11.54
N GLY A 42 -6.88 0.37 10.45
CA GLY A 42 -7.72 -0.02 9.32
C GLY A 42 -7.98 1.10 8.30
N GLU A 43 -7.42 2.31 8.51
CA GLU A 43 -7.53 3.40 7.54
C GLU A 43 -6.86 3.03 6.22
N ARG A 44 -7.50 3.40 5.12
CA ARG A 44 -7.04 3.09 3.76
C ARG A 44 -6.93 4.33 2.90
N GLN A 45 -5.86 4.42 2.14
CA GLN A 45 -5.59 5.53 1.22
C GLN A 45 -5.02 5.00 -0.09
N VAL A 46 -5.65 5.35 -1.20
CA VAL A 46 -5.12 5.07 -2.54
C VAL A 46 -4.25 6.24 -2.99
N LEU A 47 -3.03 5.95 -3.41
CA LEU A 47 -2.07 6.90 -3.97
C LEU A 47 -1.77 6.54 -5.43
N LYS A 48 -1.57 7.55 -6.28
CA LYS A 48 -1.25 7.38 -7.70
C LYS A 48 -0.40 8.51 -8.28
N GLY A 49 0.29 8.24 -9.39
CA GLY A 49 0.95 9.28 -10.19
C GLY A 49 1.91 10.17 -9.39
N LYS A 50 1.55 11.45 -9.15
CA LYS A 50 2.40 12.43 -8.46
C LYS A 50 2.30 12.36 -6.93
N ASP A 51 1.38 11.58 -6.39
CA ASP A 51 1.24 11.37 -4.95
C ASP A 51 2.53 10.81 -4.35
N VAL A 52 2.76 11.08 -3.06
CA VAL A 52 3.95 10.63 -2.34
C VAL A 52 3.57 9.48 -1.42
N LEU A 53 4.13 8.30 -1.68
CA LEU A 53 4.14 7.20 -0.74
C LEU A 53 5.20 7.50 0.32
N SER A 54 4.81 7.47 1.60
CA SER A 54 5.72 7.71 2.72
C SER A 54 5.72 6.54 3.70
N GLY A 55 6.84 6.34 4.38
CA GLY A 55 6.99 5.37 5.47
C GLY A 55 6.31 5.78 6.79
N GLU A 56 5.76 6.98 6.85
CA GLU A 56 5.19 7.57 8.07
C GLU A 56 6.18 7.46 9.26
N ASP A 57 5.70 7.08 10.44
CA ASP A 57 6.54 6.79 11.60
C ASP A 57 7.13 5.36 11.58
N VAL A 58 6.66 4.50 10.65
CA VAL A 58 7.10 3.09 10.54
C VAL A 58 8.47 2.99 9.86
N VAL A 59 8.69 3.77 8.80
CA VAL A 59 9.98 3.89 8.11
C VAL A 59 10.32 5.39 7.97
N PRO A 60 10.82 6.02 9.05
CA PRO A 60 11.07 7.47 9.06
C PRO A 60 11.99 7.92 7.93
N GLY A 61 11.59 8.99 7.24
CA GLY A 61 12.36 9.57 6.14
C GLY A 61 12.14 8.92 4.77
N PHE A 62 11.50 7.74 4.70
CA PHE A 62 11.15 7.14 3.41
C PHE A 62 10.04 7.95 2.72
N LYS A 63 10.33 8.42 1.50
CA LYS A 63 9.36 9.09 0.62
C LYS A 63 9.70 8.78 -0.84
N ILE A 64 8.70 8.41 -1.63
CA ILE A 64 8.84 8.21 -3.08
C ILE A 64 7.57 8.68 -3.79
N ARG A 65 7.71 9.26 -4.99
CA ARG A 65 6.54 9.53 -5.82
C ARG A 65 6.02 8.22 -6.39
N VAL A 66 4.71 8.00 -6.36
CA VAL A 66 4.12 6.73 -6.82
C VAL A 66 4.49 6.41 -8.26
N LYS A 67 4.49 7.39 -9.16
CA LYS A 67 4.92 7.22 -10.56
C LYS A 67 6.34 6.65 -10.71
N THR A 68 7.22 6.84 -9.73
CA THR A 68 8.60 6.35 -9.78
C THR A 68 8.67 4.84 -9.49
N ILE A 69 7.65 4.27 -8.86
CA ILE A 69 7.54 2.83 -8.60
C ILE A 69 7.27 2.05 -9.90
N PHE A 70 6.64 2.69 -10.89
CA PHE A 70 6.16 2.07 -12.13
C PHE A 70 6.92 2.55 -13.39
N ALA A 71 7.98 3.35 -13.22
CA ALA A 71 8.75 3.97 -14.30
C ALA A 71 9.83 3.05 -14.87
#